data_AF-A0A450U9M9-F1
#
_entry.id   AF-A0A450U9M9-F1
#
_cell.length_a   1.000
_cell.length_b   1.000
_cell.length_c   1.000
_cell.angle_alpha   90.00
_cell.angle_beta   90.00
_cell.angle_gamma   90.00
#
_symmetry.space_group_name_H-M   'P 1'
#
loop_
_entity.id
_entity.type
_entity.pdbx_description
1 polymer ?
#
loop_
_entity_poly.entity_id
_entity_poly.type
_entity_poly.pdbx_seq_one_letter_code
_entity_poly.pdbx_strand_id
1 'polypeptide(L)'
;NGGGRIDREYGLGRRRTDLLIQWPLDGTRGFHGPVQRVVMEIKIKRGSLEATIAEGLVQSADYLDRVGAEEGYLIIFDRDSGKTWEEKCFARYERTEQGHGQSHGEYRIGVWGM
;
A
#
# COMPACT_ATOMS: atom_id res chain seq x y z
N ASN A 1 -17.66 -8.18 -14.25
CA ASN A 1 -16.52 -7.74 -13.40
C ASN A 1 -15.35 -8.63 -13.75
N GLY A 2 -14.26 -8.09 -14.32
CA GLY A 2 -13.21 -8.81 -15.06
C GLY A 2 -12.33 -9.83 -14.30
N GLY A 3 -12.86 -10.49 -13.26
CA GLY A 3 -12.20 -11.61 -12.57
C GLY A 3 -11.31 -11.23 -11.38
N GLY A 4 -11.05 -9.95 -11.14
CA GLY A 4 -10.26 -9.49 -9.98
C GLY A 4 -10.95 -9.62 -8.62
N ARG A 5 -10.16 -9.57 -7.55
CA ARG A 5 -10.61 -9.54 -6.15
C ARG A 5 -10.06 -8.30 -5.45
N ILE A 6 -10.84 -7.78 -4.51
CA ILE A 6 -10.43 -6.74 -3.58
C ILE A 6 -10.74 -7.27 -2.19
N ASP A 7 -9.70 -7.52 -1.42
CA ASP A 7 -9.82 -7.91 -0.02
C ASP A 7 -9.65 -6.66 0.85
N ARG A 8 -10.57 -6.48 1.79
CA ARG A 8 -10.50 -5.45 2.84
C ARG A 8 -10.25 -6.12 4.17
N GLU A 9 -9.49 -5.48 5.04
CA GLU A 9 -9.27 -5.93 6.42
C GLU A 9 -8.78 -7.38 6.57
N TYR A 10 -7.66 -7.75 5.92
CA TYR A 10 -7.03 -9.05 6.18
C TYR A 10 -6.31 -9.05 7.54
N GLY A 11 -7.06 -9.42 8.59
CA GLY A 11 -6.66 -9.39 9.99
C GLY A 11 -6.27 -10.76 10.55
N LEU A 12 -5.09 -11.27 10.19
CA LEU A 12 -4.42 -12.32 10.95
C LEU A 12 -3.37 -11.67 11.87
N GLY A 13 -3.81 -11.31 13.08
CA GLY A 13 -2.95 -11.39 14.26
C GLY A 13 -2.45 -10.11 14.92
N ARG A 14 -2.41 -8.91 14.30
CA ARG A 14 -2.21 -7.59 15.01
C ARG A 14 -1.95 -6.33 14.16
N ARG A 15 -1.88 -6.42 12.84
CA ARG A 15 -1.84 -5.25 11.94
C ARG A 15 -2.94 -5.46 10.90
N ARG A 16 -3.54 -4.39 10.39
CA ARG A 16 -4.55 -4.40 9.31
C ARG A 16 -3.91 -3.67 8.13
N THR A 17 -4.11 -4.14 6.90
CA THR A 17 -3.93 -3.29 5.71
C THR A 17 -5.29 -3.01 5.15
N ASP A 18 -5.45 -1.82 4.61
CA ASP A 18 -6.75 -1.35 4.15
C ASP A 18 -7.25 -2.15 2.96
N LEU A 19 -6.42 -2.31 1.91
CA LEU A 19 -6.81 -3.01 0.69
C LEU A 19 -5.68 -3.89 0.14
N LEU A 20 -6.06 -5.10 -0.29
CA LEU A 20 -5.27 -5.93 -1.19
C LEU A 20 -6.07 -6.13 -2.49
N ILE A 21 -5.49 -5.69 -3.60
CA ILE A 21 -6.05 -5.91 -4.93
C ILE A 21 -5.35 -7.11 -5.55
N GLN A 22 -6.12 -8.05 -6.09
CA GLN A 22 -5.61 -9.21 -6.80
C GLN A 22 -6.21 -9.27 -8.20
N TRP A 23 -5.35 -9.35 -9.22
CA TRP A 23 -5.78 -9.43 -10.60
C TRP A 23 -5.12 -10.61 -11.32
N PRO A 24 -5.90 -11.61 -11.77
CA PRO A 24 -5.39 -12.67 -12.63
C PRO A 24 -4.85 -12.09 -13.94
N LEU A 25 -3.60 -12.38 -14.26
CA LEU A 25 -2.97 -11.92 -15.50
C LEU A 25 -3.28 -12.85 -16.68
N ASP A 26 -3.76 -14.04 -16.39
CA ASP A 26 -4.18 -15.02 -17.37
C ASP A 26 -5.70 -15.22 -17.29
N GLY A 27 -6.43 -14.73 -18.28
CA GLY A 27 -7.89 -14.84 -18.33
C GLY A 27 -8.42 -16.27 -18.49
N THR A 28 -7.58 -17.21 -18.96
CA THR A 28 -7.97 -18.62 -19.13
C THR A 28 -7.76 -19.43 -17.86
N ARG A 29 -6.65 -19.20 -17.15
CA ARG A 29 -6.33 -19.88 -15.88
C ARG A 29 -6.92 -19.18 -14.66
N GLY A 30 -7.31 -17.92 -14.77
CA GLY A 30 -7.79 -17.11 -13.65
C GLY A 30 -6.79 -17.15 -12.49
N PHE A 31 -7.28 -17.35 -11.27
CA PHE A 31 -6.44 -17.43 -10.06
C PHE A 31 -5.55 -18.67 -9.98
N HIS A 32 -5.66 -19.62 -10.92
CA HIS A 32 -4.72 -20.75 -11.03
C HIS A 32 -3.46 -20.40 -11.85
N GLY A 33 -3.42 -19.22 -12.47
CA GLY A 33 -2.26 -18.66 -13.17
C GLY A 33 -1.56 -17.57 -12.37
N PRO A 34 -0.66 -16.80 -13.01
CA PRO A 34 -0.04 -15.63 -12.39
C PRO A 34 -1.08 -14.60 -11.95
N VAL A 35 -0.89 -14.04 -10.76
CA VAL A 35 -1.78 -13.05 -10.15
C VAL A 35 -0.94 -11.84 -9.73
N GLN A 36 -1.26 -10.67 -10.27
CA GLN A 36 -0.75 -9.40 -9.76
C GLN A 36 -1.40 -9.12 -8.41
N ARG A 37 -0.59 -8.69 -7.45
CA ARG A 37 -1.04 -8.28 -6.11
C ARG A 37 -0.56 -6.87 -5.85
N VAL A 38 -1.49 -6.02 -5.41
CA VAL A 38 -1.19 -4.63 -5.05
C VAL A 38 -1.67 -4.38 -3.63
N VAL A 39 -0.76 -3.94 -2.76
CA VAL A 39 -1.08 -3.49 -1.41
C VAL A 39 -1.41 -2.00 -1.46
N MET A 40 -2.54 -1.58 -0.89
CA MET A 40 -2.83 -0.16 -0.67
C MET A 40 -3.11 0.09 0.81
N GLU A 41 -2.30 0.96 1.40
CA GLU A 41 -2.43 1.44 2.77
C GLU A 41 -2.93 2.89 2.75
N ILE A 42 -3.88 3.20 3.63
CA ILE A 42 -4.52 4.51 3.71
C ILE A 42 -4.27 5.10 5.10
N LYS A 43 -3.73 6.31 5.14
CA LYS A 43 -3.49 7.06 6.37
C LYS A 43 -4.21 8.40 6.34
N ILE A 44 -4.62 8.82 7.52
CA ILE A 44 -4.92 10.23 7.79
C ILE A 44 -3.64 10.84 8.36
N LYS A 45 -3.18 11.96 7.81
CA LYS A 45 -2.03 12.70 8.35
C LYS A 45 -2.28 13.08 9.80
N ARG A 46 -1.38 12.65 10.69
CA ARG A 46 -1.36 13.02 12.12
C ARG A 46 0.02 13.56 12.45
N GLY A 47 0.09 14.81 12.90
CA GLY A 47 1.36 15.50 13.09
C GLY A 47 2.00 15.87 11.74
N SER A 48 3.30 15.60 11.60
CA SER A 48 4.04 15.90 10.37
C SER A 48 3.73 14.87 9.26
N LEU A 49 3.90 15.33 8.01
CA LEU A 49 3.73 14.46 6.86
C LEU A 49 4.82 13.38 6.84
N GLU A 50 6.04 13.75 7.18
CA GLU A 50 7.22 12.89 7.21
C GLU A 50 7.05 11.73 8.18
N ALA A 51 6.52 11.99 9.39
CA ALA A 51 6.25 10.95 10.36
C ALA A 51 5.16 9.99 9.88
N THR A 52 4.09 10.54 9.28
CA THR A 52 3.00 9.74 8.71
C THR A 52 3.52 8.84 7.56
N ILE A 53 4.40 9.36 6.71
CA ILE A 53 5.03 8.60 5.63
C ILE A 53 5.91 7.48 6.21
N ALA A 54 6.79 7.79 7.16
CA ALA A 54 7.70 6.80 7.74
C ALA A 54 6.96 5.61 8.37
N GLU A 55 5.94 5.88 9.18
CA GLU A 55 5.09 4.84 9.78
C GLU A 55 4.33 4.03 8.71
N GLY A 56 3.78 4.71 7.70
CA GLY A 56 3.07 4.07 6.60
C GLY A 56 3.96 3.17 5.75
N LEU A 57 5.20 3.57 5.46
CA LEU A 57 6.15 2.77 4.69
C LEU A 57 6.52 1.45 5.38
N VAL A 58 6.77 1.50 6.70
CA VAL A 58 7.06 0.30 7.50
C VAL A 58 5.89 -0.67 7.44
N GLN A 59 4.67 -0.17 7.62
CA GLN A 59 3.49 -1.00 7.60
C GLN A 59 3.22 -1.59 6.21
N SER A 60 3.32 -0.78 5.16
CA SER A 60 3.12 -1.24 3.78
C SER A 60 4.14 -2.31 3.38
N ALA A 61 5.42 -2.13 3.72
CA ALA A 61 6.47 -3.12 3.44
C ALA A 61 6.25 -4.44 4.17
N ASP A 62 5.90 -4.39 5.47
CA ASP A 62 5.51 -5.57 6.24
C ASP A 62 4.36 -6.35 5.57
N TYR A 63 3.44 -5.64 4.92
CA TYR A 63 2.31 -6.25 4.23
C TYR A 63 2.67 -6.82 2.87
N LEU A 64 3.50 -6.11 2.10
CA LEU A 64 4.05 -6.59 0.83
C LEU A 64 4.75 -7.94 1.03
N ASP A 65 5.59 -8.06 2.07
CA ASP A 65 6.25 -9.31 2.47
C ASP A 65 5.25 -10.45 2.74
N ARG A 66 4.19 -10.17 3.50
CA ARG A 66 3.22 -11.19 3.94
C ARG A 66 2.39 -11.75 2.80
N VAL A 67 2.04 -10.93 1.81
CA VAL A 67 1.16 -11.33 0.71
C VAL A 67 1.93 -11.67 -0.57
N GLY A 68 3.26 -11.52 -0.56
CA GLY A 68 4.12 -11.71 -1.72
C GLY A 68 3.77 -10.75 -2.86
N ALA A 69 3.51 -9.48 -2.52
CA ALA A 69 3.27 -8.42 -3.49
C ALA A 69 4.54 -7.61 -3.72
N GLU A 70 4.77 -7.23 -4.97
CA GLU A 70 5.91 -6.38 -5.37
C GLU A 70 5.50 -4.91 -5.52
N GLU A 71 4.19 -4.64 -5.53
CA GLU A 71 3.63 -3.32 -5.80
C GLU A 71 2.80 -2.82 -4.61
N GLY A 72 3.15 -1.63 -4.11
CA GLY A 72 2.52 -1.04 -2.93
C GLY A 72 2.29 0.46 -3.07
N TYR A 73 1.18 0.93 -2.51
CA TYR A 73 0.82 2.33 -2.45
C TYR A 73 0.44 2.76 -1.03
N LEU A 74 0.94 3.91 -0.60
CA LEU A 74 0.57 4.60 0.62
C LEU A 74 -0.17 5.89 0.25
N ILE A 75 -1.43 5.98 0.65
CA ILE A 75 -2.30 7.11 0.37
C ILE A 75 -2.51 7.89 1.66
N ILE A 76 -2.20 9.18 1.67
CA ILE A 76 -2.25 10.04 2.86
C ILE A 76 -3.24 11.16 2.64
N PHE A 77 -4.23 11.24 3.53
CA PHE A 77 -5.22 12.33 3.56
C PHE A 77 -4.82 13.42 4.55
N ASP A 78 -4.55 14.64 4.08
CA ASP A 78 -4.33 15.85 4.88
C ASP A 78 -5.65 16.59 5.12
N ARG A 79 -6.15 16.51 6.36
CA ARG A 79 -7.41 17.12 6.77
C ARG A 79 -7.29 18.60 7.16
N ASP A 80 -6.11 19.20 6.99
CA ASP A 80 -5.89 20.62 7.26
C ASP A 80 -6.79 21.48 6.34
N SER A 81 -7.77 22.16 6.92
CA SER A 81 -8.67 23.05 6.18
C SER A 81 -8.02 24.36 5.75
N GLY A 82 -6.84 24.68 6.28
CA GLY A 82 -6.05 25.86 5.90
C GLY A 82 -5.23 25.67 4.62
N LYS A 83 -5.11 24.43 4.12
CA LYS A 83 -4.41 24.11 2.88
C LYS A 83 -5.37 23.93 1.70
N THR A 84 -4.98 24.39 0.52
CA THR A 84 -5.69 24.11 -0.72
C THR A 84 -5.51 22.66 -1.15
N TRP A 85 -6.30 22.21 -2.12
CA TRP A 85 -6.18 20.85 -2.66
C TRP A 85 -4.84 20.63 -3.35
N GLU A 86 -4.36 21.64 -4.08
CA GLU A 86 -3.08 21.63 -4.79
C GLU A 86 -1.89 21.47 -3.84
N GLU A 87 -1.96 22.04 -2.63
CA GLU A 87 -0.92 21.90 -1.62
C GLU A 87 -0.89 20.51 -0.98
N LYS A 88 -2.00 19.77 -1.05
CA LYS A 88 -2.12 18.41 -0.50
C LYS A 88 -1.81 17.33 -1.52
N CYS A 89 -2.09 17.61 -2.80
CA CYS A 89 -1.94 16.66 -3.88
C CYS A 89 -0.49 16.51 -4.33
N PHE A 90 0.06 15.32 -4.12
CA PHE A 90 1.35 14.95 -4.67
C PHE A 90 1.41 13.44 -4.93
N ALA A 91 2.32 13.02 -5.80
CA ALA A 91 2.64 11.62 -6.00
C ALA A 91 4.15 11.46 -6.17
N ARG A 92 4.77 10.59 -5.37
CA ARG A 92 6.19 10.26 -5.48
C ARG A 92 6.43 8.81 -5.13
N TYR A 93 7.65 8.33 -5.35
CA TYR A 93 8.06 7.00 -4.91
C TYR A 93 9.05 7.13 -3.76
N GLU A 94 8.86 6.31 -2.75
CA GLU A 94 9.80 6.14 -1.65
C GLU A 94 10.41 4.74 -1.72
N ARG A 95 11.68 4.64 -1.31
CA ARG A 95 12.37 3.35 -1.13
C ARG A 95 12.34 3.02 0.35
N THR A 96 12.04 1.77 0.68
CA THR A 96 12.13 1.27 2.06
C THR A 96 12.89 -0.04 2.10
N GLU A 97 13.82 -0.13 3.05
CA GLU A 97 14.59 -1.34 3.37
C GLU A 97 13.99 -2.09 4.57
N GLN A 98 12.91 -1.56 5.17
CA GLN A 98 12.34 -2.09 6.40
C GLN A 98 11.15 -3.00 6.10
N GLY A 99 11.36 -4.32 6.20
CA GLY A 99 10.33 -5.33 6.32
C GLY A 99 10.69 -6.28 7.48
N HIS A 100 9.71 -6.68 8.30
CA HIS A 100 9.92 -7.65 9.38
C HIS A 100 9.94 -9.12 8.90
N GLY A 101 9.87 -9.39 7.59
CA GLY A 101 9.97 -10.72 6.99
C GLY A 101 11.40 -11.13 6.63
N GLN A 102 11.62 -12.45 6.41
CA GLN A 102 12.92 -13.02 5.99
C GLN A 102 13.36 -12.61 4.55
N SER A 103 12.61 -11.72 3.90
CA SER A 103 12.93 -11.16 2.60
C SER A 103 13.35 -9.71 2.77
N HIS A 104 14.66 -9.46 2.81
CA HIS A 104 15.22 -8.12 2.72
C HIS A 104 15.05 -7.58 1.28
N GLY A 105 13.83 -7.22 0.91
CA GLY A 105 13.52 -6.59 -0.38
C GLY A 105 13.51 -5.08 -0.25
N GLU A 106 14.26 -4.37 -1.10
CA GLU A 106 14.07 -2.93 -1.28
C GLU A 106 12.73 -2.72 -2.02
N TYR A 107 11.70 -2.26 -1.31
CA TYR A 107 10.41 -1.96 -1.93
C TYR A 107 10.39 -0.53 -2.46
N ARG A 108 9.83 -0.37 -3.66
CA ARG A 108 9.48 0.94 -4.21
C ARG A 108 7.98 1.17 -4.03
N ILE A 109 7.63 2.00 -3.05
CA ILE A 109 6.24 2.28 -2.67
C ILE A 109 5.81 3.63 -3.24
N GLY A 110 4.68 3.68 -3.93
CA GLY A 110 4.08 4.94 -4.37
C GLY A 110 3.42 5.65 -3.19
N VAL A 111 3.84 6.88 -2.89
CA VAL A 111 3.27 7.70 -1.82
C VAL A 111 2.49 8.86 -2.43
N TRP A 112 1.18 8.88 -2.15
CA TRP A 112 0.25 9.86 -2.69
C TRP A 112 -0.34 10.70 -1.55
N GLY A 113 -0.28 12.03 -1.68
CA GLY A 113 -0.98 12.97 -0.82
C GLY A 113 -2.29 13.42 -1.44
N MET A 114 -3.31 13.59 -0.60
CA MET A 114 -4.66 14.06 -0.93
C MET A 114 -5.17 14.96 0.19
#